data_AF-A0AAE1TA50-F1
#
_entry.id   AF-A0AAE1TA50-F1
#
_cell.length_a   1.000
_cell.length_b   1.000
_cell.length_c   1.000
_cell.angle_alpha   90.00
_cell.angle_beta   90.00
_cell.angle_gamma   90.00
#
_symmetry.space_group_name_H-M   'P 1'
#
loop_
_entity.id
_entity.type
_entity.pdbx_description
1 polymer ?
#
loop_
_entity_poly.entity_id
_entity_poly.type
_entity_poly.pdbx_seq_one_letter_code
_entity_poly.pdbx_strand_id
1 'polypeptide(L)'
;MMQQLIDQNEGFSYHWRCKELGLFQLCFADDLLLFCKADVDSVQVFRRGLDEFAKLSGLHANLQKSHLIISRSAQEEREHLIAALQFQEGHLPLSTSAFLY
;
A
#
# COMPACT_ATOMS: atom_id res chain seq x y z
N MET A 1 4.49 -0.41 14.49
CA MET A 1 3.44 0.57 14.19
C MET A 1 2.44 0.08 13.14
N MET A 2 2.81 -0.11 11.86
CA MET A 2 1.83 -0.55 10.84
C MET A 2 1.20 -1.91 11.16
N GLN A 3 1.98 -2.90 11.61
CA GLN A 3 1.45 -4.17 12.11
C GLN A 3 0.42 -3.97 13.25
N GLN A 4 0.71 -3.08 14.21
CA GLN A 4 -0.21 -2.83 15.32
C GLN A 4 -1.54 -2.21 14.84
N LEU A 5 -1.49 -1.33 13.83
CA LEU A 5 -2.70 -0.76 13.23
C LEU A 5 -3.52 -1.80 12.48
N ILE A 6 -2.87 -2.77 11.84
CA ILE A 6 -3.52 -3.92 11.20
C ILE A 6 -4.19 -4.79 12.25
N ASP A 7 -3.47 -5.15 13.32
CA ASP A 7 -3.97 -6.03 14.37
C ASP A 7 -5.14 -5.42 15.16
N GLN A 8 -5.20 -4.09 15.26
CA GLN A 8 -6.25 -3.36 15.98
C GLN A 8 -7.46 -3.01 15.12
N ASN A 9 -7.42 -3.23 13.81
CA ASN A 9 -8.48 -2.82 12.90
C ASN A 9 -9.14 -4.03 12.25
N GLU A 10 -10.32 -4.39 12.75
CA GLU A 10 -11.13 -5.50 12.22
C GLU A 10 -11.54 -5.30 10.74
N GLY A 11 -11.48 -4.06 10.23
CA GLY A 11 -11.73 -3.75 8.82
C GLY A 11 -10.56 -4.05 7.89
N PHE A 12 -9.35 -4.31 8.40
CA PHE A 12 -8.22 -4.65 7.54
C PHE A 12 -8.33 -6.08 7.02
N SER A 13 -8.14 -6.25 5.72
CA SER A 13 -8.08 -7.54 5.07
C SER A 13 -6.81 -7.69 4.25
N TYR A 14 -6.11 -8.80 4.44
CA TYR A 14 -4.96 -9.18 3.60
C TYR A 14 -5.40 -9.46 2.17
N HIS A 15 -4.50 -9.22 1.22
CA HIS A 15 -4.67 -9.73 -0.14
C HIS A 15 -4.80 -11.26 -0.10
N TRP A 16 -5.70 -11.84 -0.88
CA TRP A 16 -6.06 -13.27 -0.79
C TRP A 16 -4.86 -14.23 -0.94
N ARG A 17 -3.87 -13.86 -1.77
CA ARG A 17 -2.61 -14.63 -1.93
C ARG A 17 -1.60 -14.46 -0.80
N CYS A 18 -1.77 -13.43 0.03
CA CYS A 18 -0.83 -13.05 1.07
C CYS A 18 -1.34 -13.39 2.48
N LYS A 19 -2.63 -13.74 2.58
CA LYS A 19 -3.35 -13.99 3.84
C LYS A 19 -2.71 -15.09 4.68
N GLU A 20 -2.35 -16.23 4.09
CA GLU A 20 -1.77 -17.36 4.83
C GLU A 20 -0.42 -17.02 5.46
N LEU A 21 0.34 -16.13 4.84
CA LEU A 21 1.64 -15.68 5.33
C LEU A 21 1.55 -14.45 6.24
N GLY A 22 0.37 -13.85 6.41
CA GLY A 22 0.22 -12.55 7.06
C GLY A 22 1.03 -11.45 6.36
N LEU A 23 1.30 -11.61 5.06
CA LEU A 23 2.19 -10.72 4.33
C LEU A 23 1.44 -9.45 3.92
N PHE A 24 1.87 -8.31 4.44
CA PHE A 24 1.33 -6.99 4.06
C PHE A 24 2.40 -6.03 3.54
N GLN A 25 3.69 -6.36 3.68
CA GLN A 25 4.79 -5.50 3.24
C GLN A 25 5.98 -6.31 2.70
N LEU A 26 6.68 -5.77 1.72
CA LEU A 26 8.01 -6.20 1.29
C LEU A 26 8.91 -4.98 1.14
N CYS A 27 10.09 -5.01 1.76
CA CYS A 27 11.07 -3.94 1.67
C CYS A 27 12.23 -4.36 0.77
N PHE A 28 12.59 -3.50 -0.17
CA PHE A 28 13.81 -3.59 -0.99
C PHE A 28 14.76 -2.44 -0.60
N ALA A 29 15.91 -2.32 -1.28
CA ALA A 29 16.88 -1.26 -0.99
C ALA A 29 16.28 0.14 -1.17
N ASP A 30 15.47 0.32 -2.22
CA ASP A 30 14.93 1.63 -2.61
C ASP A 30 13.39 1.72 -2.50
N ASP A 31 12.70 0.58 -2.53
CA ASP A 31 11.25 0.52 -2.65
C ASP A 31 10.58 -0.27 -1.51
N LEU A 32 9.41 0.19 -1.09
CA LEU A 32 8.51 -0.50 -0.19
C LEU A 32 7.23 -0.88 -0.94
N LEU A 33 6.88 -2.16 -0.95
CA LEU A 33 5.61 -2.65 -1.46
C LEU A 33 4.67 -2.96 -0.29
N LEU A 34 3.43 -2.48 -0.38
CA LEU A 34 2.37 -2.77 0.59
C LEU A 34 1.24 -3.55 -0.09
N PHE A 35 0.73 -4.57 0.59
CA PHE A 35 -0.27 -5.51 0.07
C PHE A 35 -1.48 -5.59 0.99
N CYS A 36 -2.67 -5.36 0.45
CA CYS A 36 -3.94 -5.58 1.14
C CYS A 36 -5.02 -6.00 0.14
N LYS A 37 -6.20 -6.34 0.66
CA LYS A 37 -7.40 -6.47 -0.17
C LYS A 37 -7.72 -5.11 -0.78
N ALA A 38 -8.17 -5.10 -2.03
CA ALA A 38 -8.54 -3.88 -2.74
C ALA A 38 -9.91 -3.37 -2.28
N ASP A 39 -9.97 -2.90 -1.02
CA ASP A 39 -11.11 -2.22 -0.41
C ASP A 39 -10.66 -0.97 0.35
N VAL A 40 -11.59 -0.06 0.59
CA VAL A 40 -11.31 1.24 1.18
C VAL A 40 -10.80 1.12 2.62
N ASP A 41 -11.37 0.18 3.40
CA ASP A 41 -11.02 0.00 4.80
C ASP A 41 -9.55 -0.40 4.98
N SER A 42 -9.09 -1.41 4.22
CA SER A 42 -7.71 -1.87 4.29
C SER A 42 -6.73 -0.80 3.83
N VAL A 43 -7.08 -0.08 2.76
CA VAL A 43 -6.29 1.03 2.22
C VAL A 43 -6.18 2.19 3.22
N GLN A 44 -7.26 2.51 3.95
CA GLN A 44 -7.21 3.54 4.99
C GLN A 44 -6.29 3.18 6.16
N VAL A 45 -6.15 1.90 6.51
CA VAL A 45 -5.18 1.47 7.54
C VAL A 45 -3.76 1.80 7.10
N PHE A 46 -3.42 1.55 5.83
CA PHE A 46 -2.12 1.94 5.30
C PHE A 46 -1.90 3.44 5.30
N ARG A 47 -2.90 4.23 4.88
CA ARG A 47 -2.81 5.70 4.96
C ARG A 47 -2.52 6.17 6.38
N ARG A 48 -3.29 5.70 7.37
CA ARG A 48 -3.05 6.04 8.79
C ARG A 48 -1.65 5.65 9.24
N GLY A 49 -1.19 4.46 8.84
CA GLY A 49 0.16 4.00 9.14
C GLY A 49 1.24 4.89 8.52
N LEU A 50 1.09 5.31 7.27
CA LEU A 50 2.01 6.23 6.61
C LEU A 50 1.99 7.62 7.25
N ASP A 51 0.81 8.13 7.61
CA ASP A 51 0.64 9.43 8.26
C ASP A 51 1.30 9.44 9.66
N GLU A 52 1.10 8.40 10.47
CA GLU A 52 1.77 8.27 11.76
C GLU A 52 3.29 8.12 11.61
N PHE A 53 3.74 7.41 10.58
CA PHE A 53 5.18 7.26 10.31
C PHE A 53 5.79 8.62 9.96
N ALA A 54 5.10 9.40 9.13
CA ALA A 54 5.53 10.74 8.75
C ALA A 54 5.54 11.70 9.95
N LYS A 55 4.56 11.64 10.84
CA LYS A 55 4.55 12.43 12.08
C LYS A 55 5.73 12.12 12.99
N LEU A 56 6.09 10.84 13.13
CA LEU A 56 7.15 10.40 14.04
C LEU A 56 8.57 10.60 13.45
N SER A 57 8.73 10.38 12.15
CA SER A 57 10.04 10.42 11.48
C SER A 57 10.34 11.74 10.77
N GLY A 58 9.30 12.54 10.46
CA GLY A 58 9.38 13.67 9.52
C GLY A 58 9.43 13.26 8.04
N LEU A 59 9.51 11.96 7.73
CA LEU A 59 9.63 11.45 6.37
C LEU A 59 8.25 11.17 5.77
N HIS A 60 7.93 11.86 4.69
CA HIS A 60 6.66 11.72 3.99
C HIS A 60 6.83 10.86 2.74
N ALA A 61 5.83 10.03 2.44
CA ALA A 61 5.78 9.33 1.17
C ALA A 61 5.74 10.33 0.01
N ASN A 62 6.58 10.12 -1.00
CA ASN A 62 6.57 10.97 -2.19
C ASN A 62 5.40 10.55 -3.09
N LEU A 63 4.38 11.41 -3.17
CA LEU A 63 3.15 11.15 -3.95
C LEU A 63 3.41 10.95 -5.46
N GLN A 64 4.51 11.45 -6.01
CA GLN A 64 4.88 11.27 -7.43
C GLN A 64 5.62 9.96 -7.69
N LYS A 65 6.23 9.36 -6.67
CA LYS A 65 6.96 8.08 -6.78
C LYS A 65 6.16 6.90 -6.21
N SER A 66 5.17 7.20 -5.37
CA SER A 66 4.32 6.19 -4.75
C SER A 66 3.14 5.89 -5.66
N HIS A 67 2.94 4.61 -5.95
CA HIS A 67 1.92 4.15 -6.88
C HIS A 67 0.95 3.20 -6.18
N LEU A 68 -0.34 3.33 -6.50
CA LEU A 68 -1.37 2.37 -6.14
C LEU A 68 -1.62 1.44 -7.33
N ILE A 69 -1.43 0.13 -7.15
CA ILE A 69 -1.72 -0.87 -8.20
C ILE A 69 -3.00 -1.59 -7.84
N ILE A 70 -4.00 -1.49 -8.71
CA ILE A 70 -5.33 -2.05 -8.47
C ILE A 70 -5.52 -3.29 -9.35
N SER A 71 -5.97 -4.38 -8.74
CA SER A 71 -6.27 -5.61 -9.48
C SER A 71 -7.38 -5.39 -10.50
N ARG A 72 -7.36 -6.12 -11.62
CA ARG A 72 -8.42 -6.03 -12.64
C ARG A 72 -9.81 -6.39 -12.09
N SER A 73 -9.87 -7.22 -11.05
CA SER A 73 -11.11 -7.63 -10.39
C SER A 73 -11.69 -6.58 -9.44
N ALA A 74 -10.97 -5.49 -9.15
CA ALA A 74 -11.38 -4.45 -8.19
C ALA A 74 -11.53 -3.07 -8.85
N GLN A 75 -11.84 -3.04 -10.15
CA GLN A 75 -11.96 -1.78 -10.90
C GLN A 75 -13.16 -0.93 -10.46
N GLU A 76 -14.21 -1.55 -9.91
CA GLU A 76 -15.37 -0.84 -9.36
C GLU A 76 -14.98 0.03 -8.14
N GLU A 77 -13.99 -0.41 -7.36
CA GLU A 77 -13.49 0.33 -6.20
C GLU A 77 -12.45 1.41 -6.56
N ARG A 78 -12.01 1.44 -7.82
CA ARG A 78 -10.82 2.20 -8.25
C ARG A 78 -10.81 3.65 -7.79
N GLU A 79 -11.89 4.38 -8.04
CA GLU A 79 -11.98 5.80 -7.69
C GLU A 79 -11.94 6.01 -6.18
N HIS A 80 -12.59 5.14 -5.40
CA HIS A 80 -12.59 5.18 -3.95
C HIS A 80 -11.20 4.88 -3.37
N LEU A 81 -10.49 3.89 -3.93
CA LEU A 81 -9.13 3.53 -3.48
C LEU A 81 -8.12 4.66 -3.79
N ILE A 82 -8.20 5.26 -4.98
CA ILE A 82 -7.36 6.40 -5.36
C ILE A 82 -7.66 7.61 -4.46
N ALA A 83 -8.93 7.90 -4.19
CA ALA A 83 -9.31 8.98 -3.28
C ALA A 83 -8.83 8.74 -1.84
N ALA A 84 -8.84 7.48 -1.38
CA ALA A 84 -8.41 7.12 -0.04
C ALA A 84 -6.90 7.29 0.16
N LEU A 85 -6.05 6.85 -0.78
CA LEU A 85 -4.57 6.92 -0.65
C LEU A 85 -3.93 8.16 -1.27
N GLN A 86 -4.60 8.80 -2.23
CA GLN A 86 -4.09 9.94 -3.02
C GLN A 86 -2.80 9.65 -3.82
N PHE A 87 -2.47 8.38 -4.01
CA PHE A 87 -1.38 7.96 -4.88
C PHE A 87 -1.85 7.88 -6.32
N GLN A 88 -0.95 8.10 -7.27
CA GLN A 88 -1.24 7.87 -8.67
C GLN A 88 -1.42 6.37 -8.92
N GLU A 89 -2.34 6.01 -9.82
CA GLU A 89 -2.46 4.61 -10.22
C GLU A 89 -1.23 4.20 -11.03
N GLY A 90 -0.63 3.07 -10.67
CA GLY A 90 0.45 2.44 -11.42
C GLY A 90 0.01 1.14 -12.09
N HIS A 91 0.81 0.68 -13.06
CA HIS A 91 0.60 -0.58 -13.74
C HIS A 91 1.85 -1.47 -13.64
N LEU A 92 1.65 -2.78 -13.64
CA LEU A 92 2.73 -3.77 -13.68
C LEU A 92 3.12 -4.09 -15.14
N PRO A 93 4.40 -4.41 -15.41
CA PRO A 93 5.52 -4.40 -14.46
C PRO A 93 5.92 -2.97 -14.07
N LEU A 94 6.21 -2.76 -12.78
CA LEU A 94 6.80 -1.51 -12.33
C LEU A 94 8.21 -1.43 -12.91
N SER A 95 8.54 -0.29 -13.54
CA SER A 95 9.91 -0.03 -13.96
C SER A 95 10.77 0.21 -12.72
N THR A 96 11.24 -0.86 -12.08
CA THR A 96 12.43 -0.77 -11.24
C THR A 96 13.53 -0.26 -12.16
N SER A 97 14.09 0.90 -11.88
CA SER A 97 15.35 1.33 -12.49
C SER A 97 16.36 0.23 -12.18
N ALA A 98 16.50 -0.74 -13.07
CA ALA A 98 17.49 -1.78 -12.96
C ALA A 98 18.82 -1.06 -13.04
N PHE A 99 19.55 -1.01 -11.93
CA PHE A 99 20.98 -0.82 -11.97
C PHE A 99 21.56 -2.02 -12.73
N LEU A 100 21.57 -1.93 -14.06
CA LEU A 100 22.40 -2.76 -14.91
C LEU A 100 23.84 -2.31 -14.65
N TYR A 101 24.53 -3.04 -13.78
CA TYR A 101 25.98 -3.14 -13.81
C TYR A 101 26.37 -4.30 -14.74
#